data_AF-A0A6L6HPU8-F1
#
_entry.id   AF-A0A6L6HPU8-F1
#
_cell.length_a   1.000
_cell.length_b   1.000
_cell.length_c   1.000
_cell.angle_alpha   90.00
_cell.angle_beta   90.00
_cell.angle_gamma   90.00
#
_symmetry.space_group_name_H-M   'P 1'
#
loop_
_entity.id
_entity.type
_entity.pdbx_description
1 polymer ?
#
loop_
_entity_poly.entity_id
_entity_poly.type
_entity_poly.pdbx_seq_one_letter_code
_entity_poly.pdbx_strand_id
1 'polypeptide(L)'
;MTSDQILDRILSSLDDDKAEDIVTIDLRGRSAMADHMVIASGRSARQVGAIAEKLADRMKQLTGRTPRIEGKDTGDWVLIDTDDVIVHVFRPEVREFYQLEKMWMPADALSRVREGTRPAM
;
A
#
# COMPACT_ATOMS: atom_id res chain seq x y z
N MET A 1 -1.29 9.69 -16.84
CA MET A 1 -1.36 10.15 -15.43
C MET A 1 0.05 10.20 -14.89
N THR A 2 0.32 11.09 -13.93
CA THR A 2 1.59 11.08 -13.17
C THR A 2 1.54 10.04 -12.06
N SER A 3 2.71 9.66 -11.52
CA SER A 3 2.80 8.75 -10.36
C SER A 3 2.06 9.29 -9.14
N ASP A 4 2.09 10.60 -8.89
CA ASP A 4 1.33 11.23 -7.80
C ASP A 4 -0.21 11.10 -8.00
N GLN A 5 -0.70 11.22 -9.24
CA GLN A 5 -2.13 11.00 -9.53
C GLN A 5 -2.53 9.52 -9.36
N ILE A 6 -1.61 8.60 -9.65
CA ILE A 6 -1.82 7.16 -9.43
C ILE A 6 -1.87 6.87 -7.92
N LEU A 7 -0.94 7.44 -7.15
CA LEU A 7 -0.92 7.36 -5.69
C LEU A 7 -2.24 7.83 -5.08
N ASP A 8 -2.75 9.00 -5.44
CA ASP A 8 -4.02 9.53 -4.90
C ASP A 8 -5.20 8.56 -5.14
N ARG A 9 -5.21 7.92 -6.31
CA ARG A 9 -6.27 6.96 -6.69
C ARG A 9 -6.14 5.66 -5.91
N ILE A 10 -4.92 5.20 -5.67
CA ILE A 10 -4.63 4.05 -4.80
C ILE A 10 -5.10 4.36 -3.37
N LEU A 11 -4.75 5.51 -2.81
CA LEU A 11 -5.13 5.89 -1.45
C LEU A 11 -6.65 5.97 -1.28
N SER A 12 -7.36 6.59 -2.23
CA SER A 12 -8.83 6.60 -2.23
C SER A 12 -9.41 5.20 -2.30
N SER A 13 -8.86 4.34 -3.17
CA SER A 13 -9.31 2.94 -3.32
C SER A 13 -9.11 2.13 -2.03
N LEU A 14 -8.00 2.35 -1.32
CA LEU A 14 -7.71 1.69 -0.04
C LEU A 14 -8.67 2.16 1.06
N ASP A 15 -8.97 3.46 1.13
CA ASP A 15 -9.94 4.00 2.09
C ASP A 15 -11.38 3.50 1.83
N ASP A 16 -11.78 3.44 0.56
CA ASP A 16 -13.09 2.92 0.15
C ASP A 16 -13.28 1.47 0.61
N ASP A 17 -12.24 0.65 0.54
CA ASP A 17 -12.24 -0.75 0.99
C ASP A 17 -11.86 -0.95 2.46
N LYS A 18 -11.77 0.15 3.22
CA LYS A 18 -11.52 0.16 4.66
C LYS A 18 -10.22 -0.57 5.03
N ALA A 19 -9.18 -0.33 4.24
CA ALA A 19 -7.82 -0.70 4.63
C ALA A 19 -7.36 0.16 5.82
N GLU A 20 -6.52 -0.40 6.66
CA GLU A 20 -6.06 0.20 7.92
C GLU A 20 -4.57 0.54 7.84
N ASP A 21 -4.12 1.46 8.69
CA ASP A 21 -2.71 1.83 8.85
C ASP A 21 -1.99 2.13 7.54
N ILE A 22 -2.64 2.88 6.64
CA ILE A 22 -2.09 3.19 5.32
C ILE A 22 -0.88 4.13 5.48
N VAL A 23 0.28 3.68 5.01
CA VAL A 23 1.55 4.42 5.03
C VAL A 23 2.06 4.56 3.60
N THR A 24 2.42 5.79 3.23
CA THR A 24 3.09 6.08 1.95
C THR A 24 4.55 6.40 2.18
N ILE A 25 5.42 5.84 1.32
CA ILE A 25 6.86 6.03 1.34
C ILE A 25 7.30 6.53 -0.03
N ASP A 26 7.92 7.71 -0.07
CA ASP A 26 8.55 8.24 -1.28
C ASP A 26 9.85 7.48 -1.58
N LEU A 27 9.91 6.84 -2.74
CA LEU A 27 11.05 6.04 -3.20
C LEU A 27 11.93 6.81 -4.19
N ARG A 28 11.52 7.99 -4.65
CA ARG A 28 12.26 8.76 -5.65
C ARG A 28 13.64 9.10 -5.13
N GLY A 29 14.66 8.80 -5.95
CA GLY A 29 16.07 8.96 -5.58
C GLY A 29 16.61 7.88 -4.62
N ARG A 30 15.80 6.90 -4.21
CA ARG A 30 16.22 5.75 -3.38
C ARG A 30 16.12 4.42 -4.11
N SER A 31 15.16 4.28 -5.01
CA SER A 31 14.95 3.08 -5.81
C SER A 31 14.56 3.45 -7.24
N ALA A 32 14.95 2.61 -8.20
CA ALA A 32 14.51 2.71 -9.59
C ALA A 32 13.26 1.84 -9.87
N MET A 33 12.74 1.15 -8.85
CA MET A 33 11.64 0.18 -9.02
C MET A 33 10.28 0.86 -9.18
N ALA A 34 10.03 1.95 -8.45
CA ALA A 34 8.79 2.74 -8.47
C ALA A 34 9.04 4.11 -7.82
N ASP A 35 8.14 5.06 -8.03
CA ASP A 35 8.19 6.38 -7.40
C ASP A 35 7.69 6.34 -5.95
N HIS A 36 6.68 5.51 -5.68
CA HIS A 36 6.06 5.40 -4.35
C HIS A 36 5.88 3.95 -3.91
N MET A 37 5.93 3.72 -2.60
CA MET A 37 5.47 2.50 -1.96
C MET A 37 4.32 2.83 -1.00
N VAL A 38 3.26 2.04 -1.04
CA VAL A 38 2.16 2.10 -0.09
C VAL A 38 2.10 0.80 0.69
N ILE A 39 1.97 0.89 2.01
CA ILE A 39 1.81 -0.25 2.91
C ILE A 39 0.49 -0.06 3.65
N ALA A 40 -0.38 -1.06 3.61
CA ALA A 40 -1.69 -1.04 4.23
C ALA A 40 -2.03 -2.39 4.88
N SER A 41 -3.01 -2.39 5.76
CA SER A 41 -3.49 -3.59 6.47
C SER A 41 -4.94 -3.92 6.10
N GLY A 42 -5.27 -5.20 6.01
CA GLY A 42 -6.64 -5.72 5.95
C GLY A 42 -6.89 -6.70 7.10
N ARG A 43 -8.08 -6.65 7.72
CA ARG A 43 -8.39 -7.36 8.97
C ARG A 43 -8.51 -8.88 8.85
N SER A 44 -8.53 -9.41 7.62
CA SER A 44 -8.59 -10.85 7.34
C SER A 44 -8.01 -11.14 5.96
N ALA A 45 -7.58 -12.39 5.73
CA ALA A 45 -7.11 -12.83 4.42
C ALA A 45 -8.12 -12.56 3.29
N ARG A 46 -9.42 -12.73 3.58
CA ARG A 46 -10.49 -12.40 2.64
C ARG A 46 -10.53 -10.90 2.30
N GLN A 47 -10.40 -10.03 3.31
CA GLN A 47 -10.38 -8.58 3.06
C GLN A 47 -9.13 -8.18 2.28
N VAL A 48 -7.95 -8.72 2.64
CA VAL A 48 -6.69 -8.46 1.92
C VAL A 48 -6.82 -8.83 0.44
N GLY A 49 -7.30 -10.05 0.14
CA GLY A 49 -7.51 -10.49 -1.23
C GLY A 49 -8.53 -9.63 -1.99
N ALA A 50 -9.61 -9.20 -1.33
CA ALA A 50 -10.62 -8.33 -1.92
C ALA A 50 -10.12 -6.91 -2.20
N ILE A 51 -9.33 -6.33 -1.29
CA ILE A 51 -8.67 -5.03 -1.49
C ILE A 51 -7.76 -5.12 -2.72
N ALA A 52 -6.92 -6.14 -2.79
CA ALA A 52 -5.97 -6.31 -3.89
C ALA A 52 -6.64 -6.44 -5.25
N GLU A 53 -7.70 -7.27 -5.34
CA GLU A 53 -8.46 -7.47 -6.58
C GLU A 53 -9.16 -6.20 -7.03
N LYS A 54 -9.92 -5.55 -6.13
CA LYS A 54 -10.65 -4.32 -6.48
C LYS A 54 -9.71 -3.19 -6.84
N LEU A 55 -8.58 -3.05 -6.13
CA LEU A 55 -7.58 -2.06 -6.46
C LEU A 55 -7.03 -2.32 -7.86
N ALA A 56 -6.63 -3.55 -8.16
CA ALA A 56 -6.09 -3.89 -9.48
C ALA A 56 -7.10 -3.65 -10.60
N ASP A 57 -8.37 -3.98 -10.39
CA ASP A 57 -9.44 -3.74 -11.36
C ASP A 57 -9.67 -2.24 -11.59
N ARG A 58 -9.74 -1.43 -10.53
CA ARG A 58 -9.86 0.04 -10.63
C ARG A 58 -8.67 0.65 -11.37
N MET A 59 -7.46 0.20 -11.07
CA MET A 59 -6.24 0.68 -11.73
C MET A 59 -6.18 0.26 -13.19
N LYS A 60 -6.64 -0.95 -13.53
CA LYS A 60 -6.77 -1.40 -14.91
C LYS A 60 -7.77 -0.57 -15.70
N GLN A 61 -8.93 -0.28 -15.11
CA GLN A 61 -9.94 0.57 -15.74
C GLN A 61 -9.44 2.00 -15.97
N LEU A 62 -8.65 2.52 -15.01
CA LEU A 62 -8.14 3.88 -15.06
C LEU A 62 -6.96 4.07 -16.02
N THR A 63 -6.03 3.12 -16.05
CA THR A 63 -4.77 3.25 -16.80
C THR A 63 -4.75 2.45 -18.10
N GLY A 64 -5.69 1.52 -18.27
CA GLY A 64 -5.69 0.54 -19.36
C GLY A 64 -4.64 -0.57 -19.20
N ARG A 65 -3.85 -0.58 -18.12
CA ARG A 65 -2.82 -1.58 -17.84
C ARG A 65 -3.22 -2.44 -16.66
N THR A 66 -3.07 -3.75 -16.79
CA THR A 66 -3.37 -4.69 -15.69
C THR A 66 -2.20 -4.70 -14.70
N PRO A 67 -2.40 -4.30 -13.43
CA PRO A 67 -1.37 -4.43 -12.41
C PRO A 67 -1.00 -5.90 -12.19
N ARG A 68 0.26 -6.15 -11.84
CA ARG A 68 0.69 -7.48 -11.40
C ARG A 68 0.27 -7.67 -9.94
N ILE A 69 -0.24 -8.86 -9.61
CA ILE A 69 -0.61 -9.24 -8.24
C ILE A 69 0.15 -10.51 -7.86
N GLU A 70 0.74 -10.52 -6.67
CA GLU A 70 1.43 -11.68 -6.10
C GLU A 70 0.93 -11.96 -4.67
N GLY A 71 0.85 -13.25 -4.27
CA GLY A 71 0.48 -13.65 -2.90
C GLY A 71 -1.03 -13.66 -2.58
N LYS A 72 -1.90 -13.30 -3.54
CA LYS A 72 -3.37 -13.21 -3.35
C LYS A 72 -4.00 -14.49 -2.81
N ASP A 73 -3.56 -15.67 -3.27
CA ASP A 73 -4.17 -16.95 -2.93
C ASP A 73 -4.13 -17.25 -1.43
N THR A 74 -3.06 -16.82 -0.74
CA THR A 74 -2.96 -16.95 0.72
C THR A 74 -3.67 -15.79 1.42
N GLY A 75 -3.54 -14.56 0.90
CA GLY A 75 -4.17 -13.36 1.47
C GLY A 75 -3.51 -12.85 2.75
N ASP A 76 -2.39 -13.43 3.17
CA ASP A 76 -1.62 -12.96 4.33
C ASP A 76 -0.76 -11.73 4.01
N TRP A 77 -0.23 -11.69 2.79
CA TRP A 77 0.50 -10.57 2.21
C TRP A 77 0.29 -10.59 0.70
N VAL A 78 -0.22 -9.49 0.17
CA VAL A 78 -0.40 -9.29 -1.25
C VAL A 78 0.41 -8.08 -1.72
N LEU A 79 1.15 -8.26 -2.80
CA LEU A 79 1.84 -7.20 -3.52
C LEU A 79 1.04 -6.87 -4.78
N ILE A 80 0.74 -5.59 -5.00
CA ILE A 80 0.15 -5.06 -6.22
C ILE A 80 1.15 -4.08 -6.83
N ASP A 81 1.62 -4.37 -8.04
CA ASP A 81 2.58 -3.55 -8.78
C ASP A 81 1.86 -2.83 -9.93
N THR A 82 1.84 -1.50 -9.87
CA THR A 82 1.23 -0.61 -10.88
C THR A 82 2.26 0.15 -11.72
N ASP A 83 3.48 -0.37 -11.85
CA ASP A 83 4.68 0.27 -12.42
C ASP A 83 5.20 1.45 -11.56
N ASP A 84 4.39 2.50 -11.40
CA ASP A 84 4.82 3.75 -10.72
C ASP A 84 4.65 3.72 -9.20
N VAL A 85 3.79 2.84 -8.69
CA VAL A 85 3.47 2.69 -7.26
C VAL A 85 3.37 1.21 -6.90
N ILE A 86 4.07 0.79 -5.85
CA ILE A 86 3.98 -0.57 -5.32
C ILE A 86 3.13 -0.56 -4.05
N VAL A 87 2.09 -1.39 -4.01
CA VAL A 87 1.17 -1.49 -2.87
C VAL A 87 1.34 -2.83 -2.19
N HIS A 88 1.59 -2.81 -0.89
CA HIS A 88 1.63 -3.98 -0.04
C HIS A 88 0.39 -3.96 0.87
N VAL A 89 -0.42 -5.01 0.80
CA VAL A 89 -1.57 -5.19 1.69
C VAL A 89 -1.31 -6.42 2.55
N PHE A 90 -1.24 -6.20 3.86
CA PHE A 90 -0.90 -7.23 4.83
C PHE A 90 -2.08 -7.59 5.73
N ARG A 91 -2.03 -8.78 6.30
CA ARG A 91 -2.66 -9.01 7.60
C ARG A 91 -1.84 -8.36 8.72
N PRO A 92 -2.47 -7.82 9.79
CA PRO A 92 -1.76 -7.09 10.83
C PRO A 92 -0.58 -7.85 11.43
N GLU A 93 -0.75 -9.14 11.77
CA GLU A 93 0.32 -9.92 12.37
C GLU A 93 1.51 -10.17 11.42
N VAL A 94 1.24 -10.23 10.11
CA VAL A 94 2.26 -10.46 9.08
C VAL A 94 3.05 -9.17 8.86
N ARG A 95 2.36 -8.03 8.85
CA ARG A 95 2.98 -6.70 8.81
C ARG A 95 3.92 -6.48 9.99
N GLU A 96 3.47 -6.84 11.20
CA GLU A 96 4.27 -6.71 12.42
C GLU A 96 5.52 -7.61 12.42
N PHE A 97 5.44 -8.77 11.77
CA PHE A 97 6.56 -9.69 11.61
C PHE A 97 7.60 -9.15 10.62
N TYR A 98 7.18 -8.68 9.44
CA TYR A 98 8.10 -8.24 8.39
C TYR A 98 8.60 -6.80 8.56
N GLN A 99 7.79 -5.88 9.11
CA GLN A 99 8.17 -4.50 9.43
C GLN A 99 8.83 -3.75 8.26
N LEU A 100 8.28 -3.86 7.04
CA LEU A 100 8.86 -3.24 5.84
C LEU A 100 9.08 -1.73 6.02
N GLU A 101 8.21 -1.05 6.76
CA GLU A 101 8.38 0.37 7.09
C GLU A 101 9.75 0.67 7.71
N LYS A 102 10.27 -0.22 8.56
CA LYS A 102 11.59 -0.01 9.19
C LYS A 102 12.75 -0.08 8.20
N MET A 103 12.58 -0.81 7.10
CA MET A 103 13.62 -0.95 6.07
C MET A 103 13.61 0.24 5.10
N TRP A 104 12.42 0.78 4.81
CA TRP A 104 12.24 1.78 3.75
C TRP A 104 12.05 3.22 4.27
N MET A 105 11.61 3.38 5.51
CA MET A 105 11.48 4.70 6.13
C MET A 105 12.80 5.12 6.78
N PRO A 106 13.17 6.41 6.70
CA PRO A 106 14.26 6.95 7.51
C PRO A 106 13.95 6.75 9.00
N ALA A 107 14.99 6.52 9.82
CA ALA A 107 14.83 6.32 11.26
C ALA A 107 14.00 7.44 11.94
N ASP A 108 14.14 8.68 11.46
CA ASP A 108 13.43 9.86 11.98
C ASP A 108 11.93 9.92 11.62
N ALA A 109 11.52 9.23 10.55
CA ALA A 109 10.12 9.16 10.14
C ALA A 109 9.32 8.14 10.95
N LEU A 110 9.97 7.07 11.44
CA LEU A 110 9.35 6.06 12.31
C LEU A 110 8.91 6.65 13.66
N SER A 111 9.64 7.65 14.16
CA SER A 111 9.31 8.39 15.39
C SER A 111 7.97 9.13 15.27
N ARG A 112 7.72 9.75 14.11
CA ARG A 112 6.53 10.59 13.87
C ARG A 112 5.26 9.78 13.63
N VAL A 113 5.37 8.59 13.04
CA VAL A 113 4.24 7.64 12.91
C VAL A 113 3.72 7.21 14.28
N ARG A 114 4.62 7.07 15.28
CA ARG A 114 4.23 6.66 16.65
C ARG A 114 3.50 7.74 17.44
N GLU A 115 3.67 9.01 17.07
CA GLU A 115 3.04 10.15 17.76
C GLU A 115 1.72 10.60 17.12
N GLY A 116 1.37 10.07 15.93
CA GLY A 116 0.33 10.62 15.06
C GLY A 116 -0.95 9.81 14.90
N THR A 117 -1.67 9.48 15.99
CA THR A 117 -3.13 9.24 15.92
C THR A 117 -3.84 9.94 17.08
N ARG A 118 -3.91 11.27 17.00
CA ARG A 118 -5.06 12.02 17.53
C ARG A 118 -5.33 13.18 16.57
N PRO A 119 -6.46 13.20 15.85
CA PRO A 119 -6.93 14.46 15.29
C PRO A 119 -7.21 15.41 16.45
N ALA A 120 -6.70 16.64 16.37
CA ALA A 120 -7.08 17.71 17.27
C ALA A 120 -8.59 17.97 17.09
N MET A 121 -9.32 17.97 18.22
CA MET A 121 -10.65 18.60 18.32
C MET A 121 -10.48 20.05 18.75
#